data_AF-A0AAE1PJ70-F1
#
_entry.id   AF-A0AAE1PJ70-F1
#
_cell.length_a   1.000
_cell.length_b   1.000
_cell.length_c   1.000
_cell.angle_alpha   90.00
_cell.angle_beta   90.00
_cell.angle_gamma   90.00
#
_symmetry.space_group_name_H-M   'P 1'
#
loop_
_entity.id
_entity.type
_entity.pdbx_description
1 polymer ?
#
loop_
_entity_poly.entity_id
_entity_poly.type
_entity_poly.pdbx_seq_one_letter_code
_entity_poly.pdbx_strand_id
1 'polypeptide(L)'
;MEEGKEEVKMEEGKEEVKMEEGKEEVKMEEGKEEVKMEEGKEEVKMEEGKEEVKMEEGKEEVKMEEGKEEVKMEEGKEEVI
;
A
#
# COMPACT_ATOMS: atom_id res chain seq x y z
N MET A 1 -16.37 9.16 2.82
CA MET A 1 -15.57 10.34 2.42
C MET A 1 -14.63 10.67 3.55
N GLU A 2 -13.68 9.78 3.78
CA GLU A 2 -12.56 10.10 4.66
C GLU A 2 -11.42 10.57 3.75
N GLU A 3 -11.53 11.81 3.27
CA GLU A 3 -10.38 12.53 2.72
C GLU A 3 -9.34 12.63 3.85
N GLY A 4 -8.26 11.89 3.73
CA GLY A 4 -7.37 11.64 4.86
C GLY A 4 -5.90 11.51 4.49
N LYS A 5 -5.07 11.60 5.53
CA LYS A 5 -3.68 11.14 5.47
C LYS A 5 -3.52 10.07 6.54
N GLU A 6 -3.23 8.84 6.13
CA GLU A 6 -3.01 7.71 7.02
C GLU A 6 -1.53 7.33 7.02
N GLU A 7 -1.02 6.93 8.19
CA GLU A 7 0.34 6.46 8.39
C GLU A 7 0.31 5.24 9.33
N VAL A 8 0.71 4.08 8.82
CA VAL A 8 0.76 2.84 9.60
C VAL A 8 2.19 2.32 9.69
N LYS A 9 2.57 1.86 10.88
CA LYS A 9 3.89 1.25 11.14
C LYS A 9 3.72 0.00 11.99
N MET A 10 4.19 -1.14 11.50
CA MET A 10 4.15 -2.43 12.20
C MET A 10 5.49 -3.15 12.09
N GLU A 11 5.92 -3.82 13.17
CA GLU A 11 7.08 -4.73 13.13
C GLU A 11 6.66 -6.08 12.55
N GLU A 12 5.58 -6.68 13.06
CA GLU A 12 5.12 -7.99 12.60
C GLU A 12 3.60 -8.06 12.50
N GLY A 13 3.08 -8.80 11.51
CA GLY A 13 1.71 -9.29 11.56
C GLY A 13 0.93 -9.22 10.26
N LYS A 14 -0.30 -8.72 10.34
CA LYS A 14 -1.20 -8.58 9.20
C LYS A 14 -1.94 -7.25 9.26
N GLU A 15 -2.03 -6.59 8.13
CA GLU A 15 -2.74 -5.33 7.94
C GLU A 15 -3.74 -5.40 6.81
N GLU A 16 -4.85 -4.68 6.96
CA GLU A 16 -5.76 -4.36 5.85
C GLU A 16 -6.17 -2.88 5.95
N VAL A 17 -5.84 -2.08 4.94
CA VAL A 17 -6.19 -0.66 4.84
C VAL A 17 -7.20 -0.45 3.72
N LYS A 18 -8.15 0.47 3.94
CA LYS A 18 -9.12 0.89 2.93
C LYS A 18 -9.33 2.39 2.99
N MET A 19 -9.07 3.07 1.88
CA MET A 19 -9.25 4.52 1.75
C MET A 19 -10.06 4.85 0.49
N GLU A 20 -11.02 5.79 0.59
CA GLU A 20 -11.73 6.30 -0.59
C GLU A 20 -10.88 7.38 -1.29
N GLU A 21 -10.42 8.40 -0.56
CA GLU A 21 -9.63 9.49 -1.13
C GLU A 21 -8.50 9.90 -0.18
N GLY A 22 -7.29 10.12 -0.70
CA GLY A 22 -6.25 10.81 0.06
C GLY A 22 -4.82 10.32 -0.14
N LYS A 23 -4.11 10.17 0.98
CA LYS A 23 -2.73 9.69 0.98
C LYS A 23 -2.49 8.67 2.07
N GLU A 24 -1.80 7.59 1.73
CA GLU A 24 -1.45 6.52 2.63
C GLU A 24 0.06 6.28 2.63
N GLU A 25 0.61 5.97 3.81
CA GLU A 25 1.98 5.49 3.96
C GLU A 25 2.00 4.31 4.93
N VAL A 26 2.39 3.13 4.46
CA VAL A 26 2.51 1.91 5.25
C VAL A 26 3.97 1.46 5.35
N LYS A 27 4.39 1.09 6.56
CA LYS A 27 5.71 0.50 6.82
C LYS A 27 5.59 -0.77 7.63
N MET A 28 6.05 -1.88 7.08
CA MET A 28 6.04 -3.19 7.73
C MET A 28 7.43 -3.84 7.67
N GLU A 29 7.93 -4.38 8.80
CA GLU A 29 9.15 -5.20 8.76
C GLU A 29 8.83 -6.63 8.29
N GLU A 30 7.94 -7.36 8.97
CA GLU A 30 7.56 -8.72 8.59
C GLU A 30 6.03 -8.92 8.52
N GLY A 31 5.52 -9.53 7.46
CA GLY A 31 4.14 -10.04 7.51
C GLY A 31 3.34 -10.02 6.21
N LYS A 32 2.09 -9.57 6.32
CA LYS A 32 1.18 -9.45 5.19
C LYS A 32 0.38 -8.16 5.22
N GLU A 33 0.27 -7.53 4.07
CA GLU A 33 -0.46 -6.29 3.89
C GLU A 33 -1.45 -6.41 2.74
N GLU A 34 -2.61 -5.79 2.91
CA GLU A 34 -3.58 -5.61 1.83
C GLU A 34 -4.11 -4.17 1.86
N VAL A 35 -3.80 -3.40 0.81
CA VAL A 35 -4.25 -2.01 0.65
C VAL A 35 -5.30 -1.92 -0.44
N LYS A 36 -6.36 -1.13 -0.19
CA LYS A 36 -7.31 -0.73 -1.22
C LYS A 36 -7.55 0.77 -1.20
N MET A 37 -7.29 1.43 -2.31
CA MET A 37 -7.52 2.86 -2.49
C MET A 37 -8.38 3.14 -3.73
N GLU A 38 -9.42 3.98 -3.61
CA GLU A 38 -10.16 4.44 -4.80
C GLU A 38 -9.39 5.57 -5.52
N GLU A 39 -9.10 6.69 -4.85
CA GLU A 39 -8.33 7.78 -5.45
C GLU A 39 -7.21 8.28 -4.50
N GLY A 40 -5.99 8.45 -5.02
CA GLY A 40 -4.99 9.19 -4.25
C GLY A 40 -3.52 8.82 -4.49
N LYS A 41 -2.78 8.75 -3.38
CA LYS A 41 -1.37 8.35 -3.38
C LYS A 41 -1.06 7.38 -2.26
N GLU A 42 -0.33 6.35 -2.60
CA GLU A 42 0.08 5.29 -1.68
C GLU A 42 1.60 5.13 -1.73
N GLU A 43 2.21 4.97 -0.55
CA GLU A 43 3.60 4.56 -0.38
C GLU A 43 3.66 3.37 0.58
N VAL A 44 4.04 2.20 0.08
CA VAL A 44 4.21 0.97 0.87
C VAL A 44 5.68 0.62 0.96
N LYS A 45 6.15 0.32 2.17
CA LYS A 45 7.51 -0.19 2.39
C LYS A 45 7.48 -1.43 3.28
N MET A 46 7.85 -2.56 2.70
CA MET A 46 7.94 -3.86 3.37
C MET A 46 9.37 -4.42 3.35
N GLU A 47 9.88 -4.94 4.47
CA GLU A 47 11.17 -5.66 4.46
C GLU A 47 11.00 -7.12 4.06
N GLU A 48 10.14 -7.89 4.74
CA GLU A 48 9.86 -9.29 4.41
C GLU A 48 8.36 -9.60 4.43
N GLY A 49 7.81 -10.22 3.38
CA GLY A 49 6.44 -10.72 3.48
C GLY A 49 5.64 -10.85 2.19
N LYS A 50 4.36 -10.47 2.28
CA LYS A 50 3.44 -10.44 1.15
C LYS A 50 2.59 -9.19 1.17
N GLU A 51 2.49 -8.56 0.02
CA GLU A 51 1.71 -7.35 -0.16
C GLU A 51 0.73 -7.53 -1.31
N GLU A 52 -0.46 -6.98 -1.15
CA GLU A 52 -1.46 -6.88 -2.21
C GLU A 52 -2.06 -5.48 -2.22
N VAL A 53 -1.79 -4.73 -3.28
CA VAL A 53 -2.28 -3.36 -3.47
C VAL A 53 -3.34 -3.34 -4.56
N LYS A 54 -4.45 -2.65 -4.30
CA LYS A 54 -5.46 -2.34 -5.31
C LYS A 54 -5.77 -0.86 -5.33
N MET A 55 -5.52 -0.21 -6.46
CA MET A 55 -5.82 1.21 -6.66
C MET A 55 -6.72 1.41 -7.90
N GLU A 56 -7.79 2.21 -7.79
CA GLU A 56 -8.57 2.61 -8.99
C GLU A 56 -7.88 3.76 -9.73
N GLU A 57 -7.64 4.90 -9.07
CA GLU A 57 -6.98 6.07 -9.67
C GLU A 57 -5.85 6.63 -8.77
N GLY A 58 -4.65 6.85 -9.33
CA GLY A 58 -3.65 7.65 -8.62
C GLY A 58 -2.19 7.31 -8.85
N LYS A 59 -1.44 7.27 -7.76
CA LYS A 59 -0.01 6.95 -7.76
C LYS A 59 0.34 6.03 -6.61
N GLU A 60 1.15 5.06 -6.91
CA GLU A 60 1.59 4.05 -5.97
C GLU A 60 3.10 3.91 -6.08
N GLU A 61 3.76 3.83 -4.92
CA GLU A 61 5.15 3.45 -4.80
C GLU A 61 5.26 2.31 -3.80
N VAL A 62 5.67 1.15 -4.29
CA VAL A 62 5.91 -0.04 -3.49
C VAL A 62 7.39 -0.30 -3.40
N LYS A 63 7.88 -0.56 -2.19
CA LYS A 63 9.25 -0.96 -1.93
C LYS A 63 9.30 -2.21 -1.08
N MET A 64 9.77 -3.31 -1.67
CA MET A 64 9.87 -4.61 -1.00
C MET A 64 11.28 -5.20 -1.08
N GLU A 65 11.88 -5.56 0.06
CA GLU A 65 13.21 -6.21 0.06
C GLU A 65 13.16 -7.73 -0.20
N GLU A 66 12.31 -8.47 0.52
CA GLU A 66 12.06 -9.90 0.30
C GLU A 66 10.57 -10.22 0.36
N GLY A 67 10.08 -11.03 -0.59
CA GLY A 67 8.68 -11.48 -0.52
C GLY A 67 7.98 -11.59 -1.85
N LYS A 68 6.67 -11.33 -1.81
CA LYS A 68 5.81 -11.27 -2.98
C LYS A 68 4.91 -10.06 -2.90
N GLU A 69 4.82 -9.39 -4.02
CA GLU A 69 3.98 -8.23 -4.21
C GLU A 69 2.99 -8.53 -5.34
N GLU A 70 1.77 -8.05 -5.18
CA GLU A 70 0.76 -8.05 -6.23
C GLU A 70 0.06 -6.69 -6.28
N VAL A 71 0.40 -5.91 -7.29
CA VAL A 71 -0.20 -4.61 -7.56
C VAL A 71 -1.27 -4.73 -8.63
N LYS A 72 -2.42 -4.09 -8.39
CA LYS A 72 -3.48 -3.91 -9.39
C LYS A 72 -3.91 -2.44 -9.44
N MET A 73 -3.62 -1.79 -10.56
CA MET A 73 -4.03 -0.41 -10.81
C MET A 73 -4.92 -0.31 -12.06
N GLU A 74 -6.04 0.42 -11.98
CA GLU A 74 -6.87 0.72 -13.16
C GLU A 74 -6.34 1.94 -13.95
N GLU A 75 -6.09 3.06 -13.28
CA GLU A 75 -5.56 4.28 -13.89
C GLU A 75 -4.50 4.94 -13.00
N GLY A 76 -3.34 5.31 -13.56
CA GLY A 76 -2.32 6.01 -12.78
C GLY A 76 -0.89 5.62 -13.09
N LYS A 77 -0.06 5.68 -12.04
CA LYS A 77 1.35 5.29 -12.09
C LYS A 77 1.68 4.37 -10.93
N GLU A 78 2.21 3.22 -11.28
CA GLU A 78 2.80 2.23 -10.38
C GLU A 78 4.33 2.32 -10.49
N GLU A 79 5.00 2.43 -9.36
CA GLU A 79 6.45 2.27 -9.24
C GLU A 79 6.76 1.19 -8.20
N VAL A 80 7.40 0.12 -8.65
CA VAL A 80 7.79 -1.02 -7.81
C VAL A 80 9.31 -1.09 -7.73
N ILE A 81 9.85 -1.08 -6.50
CA ILE A 81 11.28 -0.96 -6.19
C ILE A 81 11.80 -2.13 -5.37
#